data_AF-A0A7C6YJJ0-F1
#
_entry.id   AF-A0A7C6YJJ0-F1
#
_cell.length_a   1.000
_cell.length_b   1.000
_cell.length_c   1.000
_cell.angle_alpha   90.00
_cell.angle_beta   90.00
_cell.angle_gamma   90.00
#
_symmetry.space_group_name_H-M   'P 1'
#
loop_
_entity.id
_entity.type
_entity.pdbx_description
1 polymer ?
#
loop_
_entity_poly.entity_id
_entity_poly.type
_entity_poly.pdbx_seq_one_letter_code
_entity_poly.pdbx_strand_id
1 'polypeptide(L)'
;MIGYVCKYTPTKVLEAFGKNVVKIDPKIRTDTAESLVHPNMCSFMKAVLEEVSENNIGELVLTNCCDSMRRLYDVLKGKLKFL
;
A
#
# COMPACT_ATOMS: atom_id res chain seq x y z
N MET A 1 -9.39 7.13 -6.59
CA MET A 1 -8.73 7.57 -5.33
C MET A 1 -7.45 6.78 -5.23
N ILE A 2 -6.31 7.43 -5.00
CA ILE A 2 -4.99 6.79 -5.01
C ILE A 2 -4.47 6.69 -3.57
N GLY A 3 -4.26 5.49 -3.08
CA GLY A 3 -3.77 5.25 -1.73
C GLY A 3 -2.26 5.47 -1.61
N TYR A 4 -1.79 6.03 -0.51
CA TYR A 4 -0.37 6.10 -0.16
C TYR A 4 -0.13 5.85 1.33
N VAL A 5 1.08 5.39 1.67
CA VAL A 5 1.46 5.07 3.06
C VAL A 5 2.70 5.81 3.55
N CYS A 6 3.57 6.24 2.63
CA CYS A 6 4.84 6.85 3.00
C CYS A 6 4.72 8.38 3.10
N LYS A 7 5.34 8.97 4.14
CA LYS A 7 5.53 10.44 4.26
C LYS A 7 6.25 11.04 3.04
N TYR A 8 7.16 10.30 2.43
CA TYR A 8 7.94 10.77 1.27
C TYR A 8 7.16 10.69 -0.05
N THR A 9 5.89 10.24 -0.02
CA THR A 9 5.04 10.26 -1.22
C THR A 9 4.86 11.72 -1.67
N PRO A 10 5.14 12.06 -2.94
CA PRO A 10 5.03 13.42 -3.44
C PRO A 10 3.56 13.82 -3.68
N THR A 11 2.77 13.87 -2.61
CA THR A 11 1.31 14.10 -2.66
C THR A 11 0.95 15.41 -3.36
N LYS A 12 1.68 16.50 -3.07
CA LYS A 12 1.45 17.81 -3.70
C LYS A 12 1.65 17.80 -5.22
N VAL A 13 2.60 17.02 -5.71
CA VAL A 13 2.83 16.85 -7.15
C VAL A 13 1.65 16.10 -7.76
N LEU A 14 1.22 15.00 -7.15
CA LEU A 14 0.07 14.21 -7.61
C LEU A 14 -1.22 15.04 -7.60
N GLU A 15 -1.47 15.81 -6.54
CA GLU A 15 -2.59 16.74 -6.43
C GLU A 15 -2.56 17.81 -7.55
N ALA A 16 -1.39 18.35 -7.89
CA ALA A 16 -1.24 19.30 -8.99
C ALA A 16 -1.58 18.69 -10.37
N PHE A 17 -1.43 17.38 -10.54
CA PHE A 17 -1.91 16.64 -11.72
C PHE A 17 -3.41 16.24 -11.62
N GLY A 18 -4.16 16.82 -10.68
CA GLY A 18 -5.58 16.54 -10.49
C GLY A 18 -5.87 15.16 -9.90
N LYS A 19 -4.87 14.52 -9.27
CA LYS A 19 -5.06 13.22 -8.62
C LYS A 19 -5.54 13.40 -7.19
N ASN A 20 -6.61 12.68 -6.82
CA ASN A 20 -7.06 12.59 -5.44
C ASN A 20 -6.30 11.47 -4.71
N VAL A 21 -5.37 11.86 -3.84
CA VAL A 21 -4.52 10.98 -3.04
C VAL A 21 -4.99 10.94 -1.59
N VAL A 22 -5.02 9.74 -1.00
CA VAL A 22 -5.48 9.53 0.38
C VAL A 22 -4.47 8.70 1.15
N LYS A 23 -4.16 9.15 2.37
CA LYS A 23 -3.29 8.41 3.27
C LYS A 23 -4.04 7.18 3.77
N ILE A 24 -3.45 6.01 3.56
CA ILE A 24 -3.92 4.78 4.17
C ILE A 24 -3.39 4.76 5.61
N ASP A 25 -4.30 4.65 6.57
CA ASP A 25 -3.98 4.48 7.98
C ASP A 25 -4.43 3.08 8.42
N PRO A 26 -3.56 2.07 8.20
CA PRO A 26 -3.98 0.69 8.32
C PRO A 26 -4.16 0.30 9.78
N LYS A 27 -5.24 -0.42 10.08
CA LYS A 27 -5.42 -1.02 11.40
C LYS A 27 -4.53 -2.25 11.55
N ILE A 28 -4.14 -2.58 12.78
CA ILE A 28 -3.36 -3.79 13.08
C ILE A 28 -4.31 -5.01 13.01
N ARG A 29 -4.72 -5.38 11.80
CA ARG A 29 -5.41 -6.62 11.46
C ARG A 29 -4.73 -7.19 10.22
N THR A 30 -4.39 -8.49 10.25
CA THR A 30 -3.55 -9.12 9.23
C THR A 30 -4.00 -10.52 8.85
N ASP A 31 -5.27 -10.86 9.09
CA ASP A 31 -5.79 -12.23 8.94
C ASP A 31 -5.65 -12.72 7.49
N THR A 32 -6.02 -11.91 6.51
CA THR A 32 -5.85 -12.23 5.09
C THR A 32 -4.37 -12.14 4.69
N ALA A 33 -3.67 -11.12 5.16
CA ALA A 33 -2.26 -10.89 4.83
C ALA A 33 -1.36 -12.06 5.25
N GLU A 34 -1.65 -12.72 6.37
CA GLU A 34 -0.89 -13.89 6.84
C GLU A 34 -1.01 -15.12 5.95
N SER A 35 -2.07 -15.21 5.14
CA SER A 35 -2.19 -16.25 4.11
C SER A 35 -1.41 -15.93 2.83
N LEU A 36 -1.01 -14.67 2.64
CA LEU A 36 -0.37 -14.18 1.41
C LEU A 36 1.13 -13.97 1.54
N VAL A 37 1.64 -13.72 2.76
CA VAL A 37 3.05 -13.45 3.01
C VAL A 37 3.57 -14.20 4.23
N HIS A 38 4.88 -14.39 4.30
CA HIS A 38 5.52 -15.08 5.42
C HIS A 38 5.28 -14.34 6.77
N PRO A 39 5.06 -15.06 7.90
CA PRO A 39 4.77 -14.45 9.20
C PRO A 39 5.78 -13.41 9.67
N ASN A 40 7.07 -13.63 9.40
CA ASN A 40 8.18 -12.72 9.74
C ASN A 40 8.25 -11.44 8.89
N MET A 41 7.30 -11.22 7.97
CA MET A 41 7.22 -9.96 7.24
C MET A 41 6.73 -8.82 8.15
N CYS A 42 7.13 -7.59 7.83
CA CYS A 42 6.76 -6.38 8.55
C CYS A 42 5.24 -6.31 8.81
N SER A 43 4.86 -6.17 10.08
CA SER A 43 3.45 -6.07 10.49
C SER A 43 2.74 -4.89 9.84
N PHE A 44 3.42 -3.75 9.66
CA PHE A 44 2.87 -2.60 8.95
C PHE A 44 2.58 -2.92 7.47
N MET A 45 3.48 -3.63 6.80
CA MET A 45 3.24 -4.07 5.41
C MET A 45 2.03 -5.01 5.33
N LYS A 46 1.92 -5.97 6.26
CA LYS A 46 0.77 -6.87 6.35
C LYS A 46 -0.53 -6.09 6.56
N ALA A 47 -0.53 -5.11 7.46
CA ALA A 47 -1.69 -4.26 7.73
C ALA A 47 -2.10 -3.43 6.49
N VAL A 48 -1.14 -2.90 5.73
CA VAL A 48 -1.43 -2.21 4.45
C VAL A 48 -2.02 -3.19 3.43
N LEU A 49 -1.48 -4.41 3.32
CA LEU A 49 -1.99 -5.44 2.42
C LEU A 49 -3.45 -5.79 2.76
N GLU A 50 -3.77 -5.93 4.05
CA GLU A 50 -5.14 -6.17 4.53
C GLU A 50 -6.06 -5.01 4.11
N GLU A 51 -5.71 -3.78 4.48
CA GLU A 51 -6.53 -2.59 4.23
C GLU A 51 -6.80 -2.38 2.73
N VAL A 52 -5.78 -2.60 1.89
CA VAL A 52 -5.90 -2.50 0.43
C VAL A 52 -6.83 -3.57 -0.13
N SER A 53 -6.77 -4.78 0.43
CA SER A 53 -7.62 -5.90 0.00
C SER A 53 -9.08 -5.72 0.43
N GLU A 54 -9.31 -5.24 1.65
CA GLU A 54 -10.66 -5.07 2.22
C GLU A 54 -11.40 -3.86 1.67
N ASN A 55 -10.70 -2.74 1.44
CA ASN A 55 -11.31 -1.50 0.96
C ASN A 55 -11.29 -1.37 -0.57
N ASN A 56 -10.88 -2.42 -1.27
CA ASN A 56 -10.83 -2.51 -2.73
C ASN A 56 -10.12 -1.29 -3.37
N ILE A 57 -8.97 -0.91 -2.81
CA ILE A 57 -8.19 0.25 -3.27
C ILE A 57 -7.53 -0.08 -4.61
N GLY A 58 -8.11 0.40 -5.71
CA GLY A 58 -7.66 0.05 -7.07
C GLY A 58 -6.36 0.69 -7.56
N GLU A 59 -5.92 1.80 -6.95
CA GLU A 59 -4.69 2.50 -7.32
C GLU A 59 -3.83 2.82 -6.07
N LEU A 60 -2.54 2.51 -6.14
CA LEU A 60 -1.61 2.67 -5.02
C LEU A 60 -0.31 3.36 -5.46
N VAL A 61 0.20 4.27 -4.62
CA VAL A 61 1.56 4.82 -4.74
C VAL A 61 2.39 4.32 -3.58
N LEU A 62 3.45 3.59 -3.91
CA LEU A 62 4.43 3.09 -2.95
C LEU A 62 5.78 3.77 -3.17
N THR A 63 6.37 4.27 -2.10
CA THR A 63 7.77 4.70 -2.12
C THR A 63 8.67 3.50 -1.84
N ASN A 64 9.72 3.33 -2.64
CA ASN A 64 10.75 2.33 -2.41
C ASN A 64 11.68 2.71 -1.24
N CYS A 65 11.11 2.81 -0.03
CA CYS A 65 11.83 3.25 1.18
C CYS A 65 12.39 2.09 2.01
N CYS A 66 11.86 0.87 1.88
CA CYS A 66 12.35 -0.32 2.57
C CYS A 66 12.02 -1.60 1.80
N ASP A 67 12.67 -2.72 2.16
CA ASP A 67 12.44 -4.00 1.51
C ASP A 67 10.99 -4.47 1.65
N SER A 68 10.34 -4.22 2.79
CA SER A 68 8.93 -4.60 2.99
C SER A 68 7.99 -3.90 2.00
N MET A 69 8.23 -2.63 1.64
CA MET A 69 7.42 -1.94 0.61
C MET A 69 7.68 -2.49 -0.79
N ARG A 70 8.91 -2.92 -1.08
CA ARG A 70 9.24 -3.62 -2.34
C ARG A 70 8.51 -4.96 -2.42
N ARG A 71 8.53 -5.74 -1.34
CA ARG A 71 7.80 -7.01 -1.25
C ARG A 71 6.28 -6.82 -1.33
N LEU A 72 5.75 -5.74 -0.75
CA LEU A 72 4.34 -5.38 -0.88
C LEU A 72 3.98 -5.13 -2.35
N TYR A 73 4.81 -4.35 -3.06
CA TYR A 73 4.64 -4.15 -4.50
C TYR A 73 4.66 -5.49 -5.24
N ASP A 74 5.61 -6.38 -4.95
CA ASP A 74 5.73 -7.68 -5.60
C ASP A 74 4.45 -8.54 -5.41
N VAL A 75 3.85 -8.54 -4.20
CA VAL A 75 2.62 -9.30 -3.87
C VAL A 75 1.37 -8.74 -4.56
N LEU A 76 1.34 -7.42 -4.75
CA LEU A 76 0.20 -6.68 -5.32
C LEU A 76 0.33 -6.46 -6.83
N LYS A 77 1.51 -6.68 -7.41
CA LYS A 77 1.77 -6.51 -8.84
C LYS A 77 0.85 -7.41 -9.65
N GLY A 78 0.16 -6.82 -10.63
CA GLY A 78 -0.83 -7.51 -11.46
C GLY A 78 -2.23 -7.63 -10.84
N LYS A 79 -2.40 -7.29 -9.56
CA LYS A 79 -3.71 -7.18 -8.89
C LYS A 79 -4.21 -5.74 -8.84
N LEU A 80 -3.28 -4.78 -8.78
CA LEU A 80 -3.56 -3.35 -8.64
C LEU A 80 -2.77 -2.53 -9.64
N LYS A 81 -3.25 -1.30 -9.87
CA LYS A 81 -2.53 -0.31 -10.67
C LYS A 81 -1.62 0.52 -9.78
N PHE A 82 -0.36 0.61 -10.17
CA PHE A 82 0.65 1.44 -9.51
C PHE A 82 0.92 2.70 -10.31
N LEU A 83 1.25 3.78 -9.61
CA LEU A 83 1.60 5.09 -10.17
C LEU A 83 3.04 5.45 -9.83
#